data_AF-A0AAV8ZL67-F1
#
_entry.id   AF-A0AAV8ZL67-F1
#
_cell.length_a   1.000
_cell.length_b   1.000
_cell.length_c   1.000
_cell.angle_alpha   90.00
_cell.angle_beta   90.00
_cell.angle_gamma   90.00
#
_symmetry.space_group_name_H-M   'P 1'
#
loop_
_entity.id
_entity.type
_entity.pdbx_description
1 polymer ?
#
loop_
_entity_poly.entity_id
_entity_poly.type
_entity_poly.pdbx_seq_one_letter_code
_entity_poly.pdbx_strand_id
1 'polypeptide(L)'
;MLKAVFEKFVLQNRDPDNCCTLLNGTIISIENLIFTIDNQCKILARQFLTIADFYKDPCPSSNIGIYSVSTPGPLEIFDVCEISCKNVKIPFENQFIVFPLLHTL
;
A
#
# COMPACT_ATOMS: atom_id res chain seq x y z
N MET A 1 -15.81 7.28 -5.75
CA MET A 1 -14.47 6.72 -6.02
C MET A 1 -13.54 7.89 -6.24
N LEU A 2 -12.52 8.06 -5.39
CA LEU A 2 -11.57 9.15 -5.53
C LEU A 2 -10.27 8.63 -6.13
N LYS A 3 -9.69 9.40 -7.06
CA LYS A 3 -8.41 9.08 -7.70
C LYS A 3 -7.52 10.32 -7.70
N ALA A 4 -6.23 10.12 -7.46
CA ALA A 4 -5.19 11.10 -7.72
C ALA A 4 -4.35 10.59 -8.88
N VAL A 5 -4.29 11.37 -9.96
CA VAL A 5 -3.54 11.02 -11.18
C VAL A 5 -2.22 11.77 -11.16
N PHE A 6 -1.13 11.03 -11.18
CA PHE A 6 0.23 11.52 -11.32
C PHE A 6 0.75 11.14 -12.70
N GLU A 7 1.84 11.78 -13.13
CA GLU A 7 2.43 11.53 -14.46
C GLU A 7 2.72 10.05 -14.72
N LYS A 8 3.19 9.32 -13.69
CA LYS A 8 3.63 7.92 -13.80
C LYS A 8 2.70 6.90 -13.16
N PHE A 9 1.78 7.32 -12.29
CA PHE A 9 0.94 6.39 -11.53
C PHE A 9 -0.39 7.03 -11.11
N VAL A 10 -1.34 6.18 -10.71
CA VAL A 10 -2.64 6.61 -10.20
C VAL A 10 -2.82 6.03 -8.80
N LEU A 11 -3.17 6.85 -7.83
CA LEU A 11 -3.63 6.39 -6.51
C LEU A 11 -5.15 6.37 -6.47
N GLN A 12 -5.71 5.38 -5.78
CA GLN A 12 -7.15 5.27 -5.57
C GLN A 12 -7.46 4.62 -4.23
N ASN A 13 -8.66 4.87 -3.72
CA ASN A 13 -9.12 4.37 -2.43
C ASN A 13 -10.03 3.14 -2.54
N ARG A 14 -9.85 2.31 -3.58
CA ARG A 14 -10.66 1.11 -3.79
C ARG A 14 -9.79 -0.13 -3.95
N ASP A 15 -10.20 -1.21 -3.28
CA ASP A 15 -9.63 -2.54 -3.48
C ASP A 15 -9.75 -3.00 -4.94
N PRO A 16 -8.81 -3.81 -5.44
CA PRO A 16 -7.61 -4.32 -4.78
C PRO A 16 -6.40 -3.37 -4.85
N ASP A 17 -6.60 -2.13 -5.34
CA ASP A 17 -5.55 -1.26 -5.87
C ASP A 17 -5.37 0.03 -5.03
N ASN A 18 -5.67 -0.10 -3.74
CA ASN A 18 -5.54 0.92 -2.70
C ASN A 18 -4.41 0.63 -1.71
N CYS A 19 -3.48 -0.27 -2.03
CA CYS A 19 -2.39 -0.64 -1.15
C CYS A 19 -1.07 -0.05 -1.64
N CYS A 20 -0.24 0.45 -0.74
CA CYS A 20 1.07 1.02 -1.05
C CYS A 20 2.10 0.62 0.01
N THR A 21 3.37 0.54 -0.40
CA THR A 21 4.51 0.44 0.50
C THR A 21 5.18 1.81 0.59
N LEU A 22 5.49 2.25 1.80
CA LEU A 22 6.23 3.47 2.06
C LEU A 22 7.74 3.24 1.95
N LEU A 23 8.53 4.32 1.84
CA LEU A 23 9.98 4.28 1.75
C LEU A 23 10.65 3.56 2.93
N ASN A 24 10.02 3.54 4.11
CA ASN A 24 10.49 2.84 5.30
C ASN A 24 10.04 1.36 5.37
N GLY A 25 9.33 0.85 4.36
CA GLY A 25 8.81 -0.52 4.31
C GLY A 25 7.42 -0.71 4.95
N THR A 26 6.83 0.33 5.55
CA THR A 26 5.46 0.28 6.07
C THR A 26 4.47 0.02 4.94
N ILE A 27 3.51 -0.87 5.14
CA ILE A 27 2.46 -1.18 4.17
C ILE A 27 1.15 -0.55 4.63
N ILE A 28 0.53 0.26 3.77
CA ILE A 28 -0.69 1.00 4.07
C ILE A 28 -1.83 0.63 3.11
N SER A 29 -3.07 0.73 3.62
CA SER A 29 -4.30 0.69 2.83
C SER A 29 -4.95 2.07 2.81
N ILE A 30 -5.05 2.67 1.63
CA ILE A 30 -5.64 3.98 1.38
C ILE A 30 -7.15 3.92 1.60
N GLU A 31 -7.64 4.74 2.51
CA GLU A 31 -9.07 4.95 2.80
C GLU A 31 -9.59 6.19 2.07
N ASN A 32 -8.78 7.24 2.01
CA ASN A 32 -9.11 8.47 1.30
C ASN A 32 -7.88 9.22 0.79
N LEU A 33 -8.10 10.12 -0.16
CA LEU A 33 -7.11 11.07 -0.67
C LEU A 33 -7.59 12.48 -0.32
N ILE A 34 -6.70 13.31 0.20
CA ILE A 34 -7.02 14.68 0.63
C ILE A 34 -6.21 15.62 -0.24
N PHE A 35 -6.87 16.62 -0.82
CA PHE A 35 -6.21 17.70 -1.56
C PHE A 35 -6.29 18.97 -0.73
N THR A 36 -5.14 19.55 -0.38
CA THR A 36 -5.08 20.82 0.34
C THR A 36 -5.37 21.98 -0.60
N ILE A 37 -5.58 23.18 -0.03
CA ILE A 37 -5.79 24.42 -0.78
C ILE A 37 -4.59 24.71 -1.72
N ASP A 38 -3.39 24.28 -1.32
CA ASP A 38 -2.15 24.42 -2.10
C ASP A 38 -1.95 23.28 -3.14
N ASN A 39 -3.01 22.51 -3.45
CA ASN A 39 -2.98 21.34 -4.33
C ASN A 39 -2.00 20.24 -3.91
N GLN A 40 -1.60 20.18 -2.63
CA GLN A 40 -0.81 19.05 -2.12
C GLN A 40 -1.74 17.87 -1.86
N CYS A 41 -1.33 16.68 -2.32
CA CYS A 41 -2.05 15.45 -2.05
C CYS A 41 -1.50 14.81 -0.77
N LYS A 42 -2.38 14.59 0.21
CA LYS A 42 -2.14 13.80 1.41
C LYS A 42 -2.98 12.52 1.35
N ILE A 43 -2.53 11.49 2.03
CA ILE A 43 -3.18 10.18 2.02
C ILE A 43 -3.72 9.90 3.41
N LEU A 44 -5.02 9.62 3.52
CA LEU A 44 -5.61 9.09 4.74
C LEU A 44 -5.65 7.56 4.61
N ALA A 45 -4.88 6.86 5.43
CA ALA A 45 -4.68 5.43 5.29
C ALA A 45 -4.52 4.72 6.64
N ARG A 46 -4.61 3.39 6.62
CA ARG A 46 -4.30 2.53 7.76
C ARG A 46 -3.07 1.71 7.45
N GLN A 47 -2.10 1.72 8.35
CA GLN A 47 -0.97 0.79 8.30
C GLN A 47 -1.44 -0.62 8.67
N PHE A 48 -0.91 -1.65 8.00
CA PHE A 48 -1.01 -3.02 8.49
C PHE A 48 -0.01 -3.26 9.61
N LEU A 49 -0.50 -3.72 10.77
CA LEU A 49 0.32 -3.96 11.96
C LEU A 49 0.96 -5.35 11.96
N THR A 50 0.35 -6.30 11.25
CA THR A 50 0.88 -7.65 11.10
C THR A 50 1.40 -7.82 9.68
N ILE A 51 2.70 -8.07 9.54
CA ILE A 51 3.39 -8.28 8.26
C ILE A 51 4.27 -9.53 8.40
N ALA A 52 4.17 -10.45 7.46
CA ALA A 52 4.96 -11.68 7.43
C ALA A 52 5.27 -12.11 6.00
N ASP A 53 6.25 -13.01 5.84
CA ASP A 53 6.43 -13.75 4.60
C ASP A 53 5.16 -14.57 4.28
N PHE A 54 4.67 -14.48 3.05
CA PHE A 54 3.60 -15.34 2.54
C PHE A 54 4.10 -16.78 2.35
N TYR A 55 5.34 -16.96 1.88
CA TYR A 55 6.01 -18.25 1.76
C TYR A 55 7.51 -18.10 2.08
N LYS A 56 8.18 -19.23 2.35
CA LYS A 56 9.61 -19.27 2.71
C LYS A 56 10.50 -20.08 1.76
N ASP A 57 9.88 -20.86 0.87
CA ASP A 57 10.57 -21.68 -0.12
C ASP A 57 10.19 -21.19 -1.53
N PRO A 58 11.15 -21.01 -2.46
CA PRO A 58 12.60 -21.27 -2.35
C PRO A 58 13.35 -20.21 -1.53
N CYS A 59 12.71 -19.09 -1.18
CA CYS A 59 13.23 -18.06 -0.30
C CYS A 59 12.09 -17.32 0.41
N PRO A 60 12.37 -16.53 1.47
CA PRO A 60 11.40 -15.63 2.07
C PRO A 60 10.76 -14.72 1.03
N SER A 61 9.44 -14.73 0.92
CA SER A 61 8.70 -13.97 -0.10
C SER A 61 8.93 -12.45 0.01
N SER A 62 9.25 -11.96 1.21
CA SER A 62 9.64 -10.56 1.45
C SER A 62 10.88 -10.13 0.66
N ASN A 63 11.78 -11.06 0.30
CA ASN A 63 12.96 -10.75 -0.51
C ASN A 63 12.59 -10.23 -1.91
N ILE A 64 11.38 -10.53 -2.38
CA ILE A 64 10.85 -10.06 -3.66
C ILE A 64 9.61 -9.17 -3.48
N GLY A 65 9.42 -8.63 -2.28
CA GLY A 65 8.36 -7.68 -1.96
C GLY A 65 6.96 -8.29 -1.79
N ILE A 66 6.85 -9.61 -1.60
CA ILE A 66 5.56 -10.26 -1.37
C ILE A 66 5.36 -10.48 0.13
N TYR A 67 4.24 -10.01 0.65
CA TYR A 67 3.92 -10.11 2.07
C TYR A 67 2.52 -10.63 2.29
N SER A 68 2.33 -11.35 3.39
CA SER A 68 1.03 -11.50 4.01
C SER A 68 0.82 -10.40 5.04
N VAL A 69 -0.31 -9.71 4.99
CA VAL A 69 -0.63 -8.60 5.89
C VAL A 69 -2.03 -8.74 6.50
N SER A 70 -2.15 -8.31 7.76
CA SER A 70 -3.42 -8.28 8.48
C SER A 70 -3.39 -7.21 9.56
N THR A 71 -4.50 -7.09 10.30
CA THR A 71 -4.65 -6.15 11.43
C THR A 71 -4.43 -4.69 11.01
N PRO A 72 -5.44 -4.03 10.42
CA PRO A 72 -5.33 -2.61 10.12
C PRO A 72 -5.23 -1.80 11.41
N GLY A 73 -4.24 -0.91 11.46
CA GLY A 73 -3.98 0.00 12.55
C GLY A 73 -4.93 1.20 12.58
N PRO A 74 -4.60 2.21 13.40
CA PRO A 74 -5.34 3.47 13.43
C PRO A 74 -5.30 4.18 12.07
N LEU A 75 -6.23 5.10 11.88
CA LEU A 75 -6.30 5.93 10.69
C LEU A 75 -5.31 7.09 10.84
N GLU A 76 -4.39 7.22 9.89
CA GLU A 76 -3.29 8.19 9.94
C GLU A 76 -3.15 8.91 8.59
N ILE A 77 -2.46 10.06 8.60
CA ILE A 77 -2.18 10.86 7.40
C ILE A 77 -0.73 10.66 7.00
N PHE A 78 -0.53 10.37 5.71
CA PHE A 78 0.78 10.18 5.09
C PHE A 78 0.99 11.15 3.93
N ASP A 79 2.25 11.44 3.65
CA ASP A 79 2.65 12.22 2.50
C ASP A 79 2.79 11.33 1.26
N VAL A 80 2.28 11.79 0.10
CA VAL A 80 2.41 11.02 -1.16
C VAL A 80 3.87 10.77 -1.51
N CYS A 81 4.76 11.71 -1.19
CA CYS A 81 6.20 11.59 -1.42
C CYS A 81 6.85 10.44 -0.62
N GLU A 82 6.17 9.89 0.39
CA GLU A 82 6.65 8.74 1.16
C GLU A 82 6.30 7.40 0.51
N ILE A 83 5.47 7.38 -0.55
CA ILE A 83 5.18 6.14 -1.28
C ILE A 83 6.41 5.70 -2.06
N SER A 84 6.85 4.48 -1.77
CA SER A 84 7.87 3.77 -2.54
C SER A 84 7.25 3.08 -3.76
N CYS A 85 6.18 2.30 -3.56
CA CYS A 85 5.51 1.60 -4.63
C CYS A 85 4.04 1.32 -4.34
N LYS A 86 3.30 1.04 -5.42
CA LYS A 86 1.91 0.61 -5.36
C LYS A 86 1.82 -0.91 -5.36
N ASN A 87 0.97 -1.44 -4.49
CA ASN A 87 0.76 -2.88 -4.34
C ASN A 87 -0.62 -3.29 -4.81
N VAL A 88 -0.70 -4.50 -5.36
CA VAL A 88 -1.95 -5.26 -5.44
C VAL A 88 -2.22 -5.85 -4.07
N LYS A 89 -3.47 -5.78 -3.59
CA LYS A 89 -3.93 -6.40 -2.34
C LYS A 89 -5.05 -7.41 -2.62
N ILE A 90 -4.77 -8.69 -2.39
CA ILE A 90 -5.70 -9.79 -2.67
C ILE A 90 -6.15 -10.44 -1.37
N PRO A 91 -7.46 -10.63 -1.13
CA PRO A 91 -7.93 -11.42 0.01
C PRO A 91 -7.42 -12.86 -0.04
N PHE A 92 -6.91 -13.36 1.08
CA PHE A 92 -6.46 -14.74 1.24
C PHE A 92 -6.75 -15.21 2.66
N GLU A 93 -7.69 -16.15 2.81
CA GLU A 93 -8.19 -16.58 4.12
C GLU A 93 -8.64 -15.39 4.98
N ASN A 94 -8.07 -15.23 6.18
CA ASN A 94 -8.39 -14.13 7.12
C ASN A 94 -7.40 -12.96 7.03
N GLN A 95 -6.64 -12.86 5.93
CA GLN A 95 -5.58 -11.88 5.71
C GLN A 95 -5.57 -11.41 4.25
N PHE A 96 -4.58 -10.60 3.90
CA PHE A 96 -4.36 -10.16 2.52
C PHE A 96 -2.95 -10.49 2.08
N ILE A 97 -2.80 -10.88 0.82
CA ILE A 97 -1.48 -10.95 0.17
C ILE A 97 -1.28 -9.65 -0.59
N VAL A 98 -0.12 -9.04 -0.36
CA VAL A 98 0.28 -7.79 -1.00
C VAL A 98 1.59 -7.96 -1.73
N PHE A 99 1.68 -7.40 -2.92
CA PHE A 99 2.90 -7.39 -3.73
C PHE A 99 2.92 -6.21 -4.70
N PRO A 100 4.09 -5.68 -5.05
CA PRO A 100 4.24 -4.56 -5.97
C PRO A 100 3.58 -4.86 -7.33
N LEU A 101 2.82 -3.90 -7.85
CA LEU A 101 2.19 -3.98 -9.17
C LEU A 101 3.24 -3.91 -10.30
N LEU A 102 4.38 -3.29 -10.02
CA LEU A 102 5.55 -3.22 -10.89
C LEU A 102 6.79 -3.68 -10.11
N HIS A 103 7.54 -4.63 -10.65
CA HIS A 103 8.79 -5.13 -10.06
C HIS A 103 10.00 -4.19 -10.25
N THR A 104 9.82 -3.06 -10.93
CA THR A 104 10.88 -2.13 -11.30
C THR A 104 10.35 -0.70 -11.30
N LEU A 105 11.04 0.20 -10.60
CA LEU A 105 11.10 1.62 -10.96
C LEU A 105 11.94 1.77 -12.24
#